data_AF-A0A850H8G5-F1
#
_entry.id   AF-A0A850H8G5-F1
#
_cell.length_a   1.000
_cell.length_b   1.000
_cell.length_c   1.000
_cell.angle_alpha   90.00
_cell.angle_beta   90.00
_cell.angle_gamma   90.00
#
_symmetry.space_group_name_H-M   'P 1'
#
loop_
_entity.id
_entity.type
_entity.pdbx_description
1 polymer ?
#
loop_
_entity_poly.entity_id
_entity_poly.type
_entity_poly.pdbx_seq_one_letter_code
_entity_poly.pdbx_strand_id
1 'polypeptide(L)'
;MAKSSKQSQRASSKRGWWTLLAILAALAAIGWYYRAPIGGYTDVATAYSARVACSCHYVAGRSMDDCAKDKLAGMELVTLRANGDAKSVTARFPLIAANTAYYREGYGCVLEKWED
;
A
#
# COMPACT_ATOMS: atom_id res chain seq x y z
N MET A 1 -4.73 51.90 -30.21
CA MET A 1 -3.41 51.37 -30.60
C MET A 1 -3.07 50.24 -29.63
N ALA A 2 -2.97 49.00 -30.11
CA ALA A 2 -2.69 47.82 -29.29
C ALA A 2 -1.38 47.18 -29.75
N LYS A 3 -0.42 46.95 -28.84
CA LYS A 3 0.73 46.06 -29.09
C LYS A 3 0.95 45.10 -27.91
N SER A 4 0.36 43.93 -28.12
CA SER A 4 0.73 42.58 -27.70
C SER A 4 2.05 42.40 -26.92
N SER A 5 1.92 41.95 -25.67
CA SER A 5 2.98 41.44 -24.80
C SER A 5 2.70 39.96 -24.44
N LYS A 6 2.94 39.04 -25.39
CA LYS A 6 2.72 37.58 -25.20
C LYS A 6 3.86 36.68 -25.66
N GLN A 7 5.11 37.16 -25.69
CA GLN A 7 6.20 36.39 -26.32
C GLN A 7 7.24 35.77 -25.35
N SER A 8 7.25 36.13 -24.06
CA SER A 8 8.29 35.68 -23.11
C SER A 8 7.94 34.42 -22.29
N GLN A 9 6.75 33.82 -22.47
CA GLN A 9 6.32 32.67 -21.64
C GLN A 9 6.53 31.28 -22.27
N ARG A 10 6.93 31.18 -23.55
CA ARG A 10 7.03 29.88 -24.25
C ARG A 10 8.36 29.13 -24.05
N ALA A 11 9.44 29.80 -23.67
CA ALA A 11 10.77 29.18 -23.59
C ALA A 11 11.05 28.45 -22.27
N SER A 12 10.43 28.85 -21.15
CA SER A 12 10.64 28.18 -19.85
C SER A 12 9.90 26.85 -19.74
N SER A 13 8.79 26.68 -20.47
CA SER A 13 7.97 25.46 -20.50
C SER A 13 8.76 24.25 -21.00
N LYS A 14 9.59 24.39 -22.04
CA LYS A 14 10.35 23.26 -22.59
C LYS A 14 11.41 22.74 -21.61
N ARG A 15 12.16 23.63 -20.95
CA ARG A 15 13.18 23.21 -19.95
C ARG A 15 12.53 22.57 -18.72
N GLY A 16 11.43 23.15 -18.22
CA GLY A 16 10.66 22.58 -17.11
C GLY A 16 10.09 21.19 -17.42
N TRP A 17 9.64 20.98 -18.66
CA TRP A 17 9.17 19.68 -19.13
C TRP A 17 10.28 18.63 -19.17
N TRP A 18 11.46 18.97 -19.71
CA TRP A 18 12.60 18.03 -19.71
C TRP A 18 13.10 17.69 -18.31
N THR A 19 13.13 18.67 -17.39
CA THR A 19 13.48 18.39 -15.99
C THR A 19 12.46 17.48 -15.31
N LEU A 20 11.16 17.68 -15.56
CA LEU A 20 10.11 16.83 -15.01
C LEU A 20 10.19 15.41 -15.58
N LEU A 21 10.44 15.27 -16.89
CA LEU A 21 10.67 13.97 -17.51
C LEU A 21 11.90 13.26 -16.93
N ALA A 22 13.00 13.97 -16.70
CA ALA A 22 14.20 13.40 -16.11
C ALA A 22 13.93 12.90 -14.67
N ILE A 23 13.18 13.65 -13.87
CA ILE A 23 12.77 13.24 -12.51
C ILE A 23 11.89 11.99 -12.57
N LEU A 24 10.88 11.96 -13.45
CA LEU A 24 10.01 10.79 -13.61
C LEU A 24 10.80 9.56 -14.06
N ALA A 25 11.73 9.72 -15.01
CA ALA A 25 12.59 8.64 -15.46
C ALA A 25 13.50 8.10 -14.34
N ALA A 26 14.07 8.99 -13.51
CA ALA A 26 14.88 8.59 -12.36
C ALA A 26 14.05 7.84 -11.32
N LEU A 27 12.84 8.32 -10.97
CA LEU A 27 11.94 7.64 -10.06
C LEU A 27 11.52 6.27 -10.59
N ALA A 28 11.22 6.15 -11.89
CA ALA A 28 10.91 4.88 -12.52
C ALA A 28 12.09 3.90 -12.47
N ALA A 29 13.32 4.38 -12.73
CA ALA A 29 14.52 3.55 -12.64
C ALA A 29 14.77 3.04 -11.22
N ILE A 30 14.62 3.90 -10.20
CA ILE A 30 14.74 3.53 -8.79
C ILE A 30 13.66 2.50 -8.42
N GLY A 31 12.39 2.76 -8.79
CA GLY A 31 11.27 1.85 -8.52
C GLY A 31 11.47 0.48 -9.18
N TRP A 32 11.98 0.46 -10.41
CA TRP A 32 12.32 -0.78 -11.10
C TRP A 32 13.48 -1.53 -10.43
N TYR A 33 14.54 -0.82 -10.06
CA TYR A 33 15.72 -1.42 -9.42
C TYR A 33 15.37 -2.03 -8.05
N TYR A 34 14.53 -1.36 -7.26
CA TYR A 34 14.10 -1.82 -5.93
C TYR A 34 12.76 -2.59 -5.94
N ARG A 35 12.27 -3.04 -7.10
CA ARG A 35 10.96 -3.71 -7.19
C ARG A 35 10.83 -4.94 -6.30
N ALA A 36 11.89 -5.74 -6.20
CA ALA A 36 11.89 -6.99 -5.44
C ALA A 36 11.83 -6.77 -3.93
N PRO A 37 12.71 -5.93 -3.31
CA PRO A 37 12.58 -5.62 -1.89
C PRO A 37 11.28 -4.87 -1.56
N ILE A 38 10.83 -3.94 -2.41
CA ILE A 38 9.56 -3.24 -2.21
C ILE A 38 8.39 -4.25 -2.15
N GLY A 39 8.33 -5.16 -3.12
CA GLY A 39 7.35 -6.24 -3.14
C GLY A 39 7.43 -7.06 -1.85
N GLY A 40 8.57 -7.67 -1.57
CA GLY A 40 8.73 -8.56 -0.41
C GLY A 40 8.40 -7.91 0.94
N TYR A 41 8.83 -6.67 1.18
CA TYR A 41 8.53 -5.97 2.44
C TYR A 41 7.04 -5.64 2.58
N THR A 42 6.40 -5.14 1.51
CA THR A 42 4.97 -4.83 1.55
C THR A 42 4.11 -6.08 1.68
N ASP A 43 4.56 -7.19 1.11
CA ASP A 43 3.90 -8.47 1.19
C ASP A 43 3.94 -9.04 2.61
N VAL A 44 5.13 -9.09 3.22
CA VAL A 44 5.29 -9.47 4.64
C VAL A 44 4.48 -8.54 5.55
N ALA A 45 4.51 -7.23 5.30
CA ALA A 45 3.76 -6.27 6.11
C ALA A 45 2.25 -6.50 6.04
N THR A 46 1.71 -6.78 4.86
CA THR A 46 0.27 -7.04 4.70
C THR A 46 -0.11 -8.42 5.21
N ALA A 47 0.66 -9.47 4.93
CA ALA A 47 0.40 -10.82 5.45
C ALA A 47 0.41 -10.86 6.99
N TYR A 48 1.42 -10.26 7.62
CA TYR A 48 1.48 -10.13 9.08
C TYR A 48 0.27 -9.37 9.62
N SER A 49 -0.01 -8.19 9.07
CA SER A 49 -1.08 -7.32 9.54
C SER A 49 -2.45 -7.98 9.39
N ALA A 50 -2.72 -8.67 8.29
CA ALA A 50 -3.98 -9.39 8.06
C ALA A 50 -4.19 -10.48 9.11
N ARG A 51 -3.18 -11.30 9.37
CA ARG A 51 -3.28 -12.41 10.33
C ARG A 51 -3.46 -11.90 11.76
N VAL A 52 -2.67 -10.91 12.18
CA VAL A 52 -2.75 -10.33 13.54
C VAL A 52 -4.08 -9.64 13.74
N ALA A 53 -4.50 -8.79 12.79
CA ALA A 53 -5.78 -8.10 12.87
C ALA A 53 -6.98 -9.06 12.88
N CYS A 54 -6.95 -10.11 12.05
CA CYS A 54 -7.96 -11.16 12.07
C CYS A 54 -8.03 -11.85 13.43
N SER A 55 -6.88 -12.21 14.00
CA SER A 55 -6.82 -12.89 15.31
C SER A 55 -7.34 -11.97 16.41
N CYS A 56 -6.91 -10.71 16.40
CA CYS A 56 -7.39 -9.69 17.32
C CYS A 56 -8.92 -9.49 17.24
N HIS A 57 -9.48 -9.46 16.02
CA HIS A 57 -10.91 -9.21 15.83
C HIS A 57 -11.78 -10.44 16.13
N TYR A 58 -11.49 -11.58 15.49
CA TYR A 58 -12.36 -12.76 15.53
C TYR A 58 -12.02 -13.75 16.65
N VAL A 59 -10.77 -13.79 17.12
CA VAL A 59 -10.37 -14.67 18.23
C VAL A 59 -10.47 -13.93 19.56
N ALA A 60 -9.94 -12.70 19.64
CA ALA A 60 -9.95 -11.91 20.86
C ALA A 60 -11.17 -10.99 21.02
N GLY A 61 -12.02 -10.84 19.99
CA GLY A 61 -13.27 -10.08 20.07
C GLY A 61 -13.10 -8.56 20.16
N ARG A 62 -11.93 -8.01 19.79
CA ARG A 62 -11.64 -6.57 19.83
C ARG A 62 -12.19 -5.86 18.60
N SER A 63 -12.42 -4.55 18.68
CA SER A 63 -12.83 -3.74 17.52
C SER A 63 -11.67 -3.56 16.54
N MET A 64 -11.99 -3.27 15.27
CA MET A 64 -10.93 -3.10 14.26
C MET A 64 -10.04 -1.88 14.50
N ASP A 65 -10.57 -0.81 15.09
CA ASP A 65 -9.80 0.37 15.45
C ASP A 65 -8.76 0.06 16.53
N ASP A 66 -9.07 -0.87 17.44
CA ASP A 66 -8.13 -1.29 18.46
C ASP A 66 -7.07 -2.23 17.90
N CYS A 67 -7.48 -3.20 17.07
CA CYS A 67 -6.57 -4.11 16.38
C CYS A 67 -5.61 -3.40 15.42
N ALA A 68 -5.99 -2.24 14.85
CA ALA A 68 -5.10 -1.44 14.00
C ALA A 68 -3.87 -0.92 14.74
N LYS A 69 -3.90 -0.85 16.08
CA LYS A 69 -2.76 -0.44 16.92
C LYS A 69 -1.72 -1.54 17.08
N ASP A 70 -2.06 -2.79 16.77
CA ASP A 70 -1.16 -3.94 16.88
C ASP A 70 -0.23 -4.07 15.65
N LYS A 71 -0.30 -3.12 14.71
CA LYS A 71 0.64 -3.02 13.59
C LYS A 71 2.03 -2.66 14.11
N LEU A 72 3.06 -3.25 13.50
CA LEU A 72 4.45 -2.91 13.81
C LEU A 72 4.81 -1.52 13.28
N ALA A 73 5.85 -0.92 13.86
CA ALA A 73 6.42 0.33 13.34
C ALA A 73 6.81 0.17 11.87
N GLY A 74 6.50 1.17 11.04
CA GLY A 74 6.70 1.11 9.59
C GLY A 74 5.53 0.52 8.79
N MET A 75 4.45 0.06 9.44
CA MET A 75 3.23 -0.44 8.80
C MET A 75 2.06 0.56 8.83
N GLU A 76 2.35 1.85 9.00
CA GLU A 76 1.34 2.92 9.12
C GLU A 76 0.48 3.01 7.86
N LEU A 77 1.11 2.80 6.69
CA LEU A 77 0.45 2.80 5.39
C LEU A 77 -0.40 1.56 5.12
N VAL A 78 -0.24 0.48 5.91
CA VAL A 78 -1.08 -0.71 5.76
C VAL A 78 -2.48 -0.41 6.28
N THR A 79 -3.45 -0.56 5.39
CA THR A 79 -4.88 -0.41 5.70
C THR A 79 -5.50 -1.76 6.00
N LEU A 80 -6.44 -1.80 6.95
CA LEU A 80 -7.15 -3.01 7.37
C LEU A 80 -8.64 -2.89 7.03
N ARG A 81 -9.21 -3.99 6.54
CA ARG A 81 -10.65 -4.11 6.24
C ARG A 81 -11.14 -5.48 6.68
N ALA A 82 -12.06 -5.51 7.64
CA ALA A 82 -12.77 -6.73 8.02
C ALA A 82 -13.96 -6.98 7.10
N ASN A 83 -14.24 -8.26 6.83
CA ASN A 83 -15.44 -8.75 6.17
C ASN A 83 -16.16 -9.70 7.14
N GLY A 84 -17.26 -9.23 7.71
CA GLY A 84 -18.05 -9.99 8.69
C GLY A 84 -18.63 -11.29 8.15
N ASP A 85 -19.09 -11.29 6.89
CA ASP A 85 -19.76 -12.43 6.27
C ASP A 85 -18.76 -13.58 6.02
N ALA A 86 -17.59 -13.24 5.47
CA ALA A 86 -16.52 -14.21 5.21
C ALA A 86 -15.65 -14.51 6.45
N LYS A 87 -15.88 -13.80 7.57
CA LYS A 87 -15.02 -13.78 8.77
C LYS A 87 -13.54 -13.64 8.40
N SER A 88 -13.22 -12.58 7.66
CA SER A 88 -11.86 -12.35 7.17
C SER A 88 -11.39 -10.92 7.39
N VAL A 89 -10.07 -10.71 7.36
CA VAL A 89 -9.46 -9.38 7.36
C VAL A 89 -8.47 -9.31 6.21
N THR A 90 -8.65 -8.30 5.35
CA THR A 90 -7.70 -7.97 4.29
C THR A 90 -6.85 -6.79 4.74
N ALA A 91 -5.53 -6.96 4.67
CA ALA A 91 -4.56 -5.90 4.82
C ALA A 91 -4.03 -5.48 3.44
N ARG A 92 -3.91 -4.18 3.19
CA ARG A 92 -3.46 -3.65 1.90
C ARG A 92 -2.42 -2.56 2.09
N PHE A 93 -1.29 -2.72 1.40
CA PHE A 93 -0.33 -1.66 1.17
C PHE A 93 -0.68 -0.96 -0.15
N PRO A 94 -0.78 0.38 -0.20
CA PRO A 94 -1.26 1.09 -1.38
C PRO A 94 -0.53 0.67 -2.66
N LEU A 95 -1.29 0.24 -3.67
CA LEU A 95 -0.85 -0.06 -5.03
C LEU A 95 0.16 -1.23 -5.20
N ILE A 96 0.60 -1.90 -4.13
CA ILE A 96 1.70 -2.86 -4.21
C ILE A 96 1.26 -4.28 -3.80
N ALA A 97 0.76 -4.44 -2.57
CA ALA A 97 0.45 -5.76 -2.01
C ALA A 97 -0.86 -5.76 -1.22
N ALA A 98 -1.55 -6.89 -1.22
CA ALA A 98 -2.70 -7.14 -0.38
C ALA A 98 -2.75 -8.61 0.00
N ASN A 99 -3.05 -8.89 1.26
CA ASN A 99 -3.17 -10.25 1.79
C ASN A 99 -4.41 -10.34 2.68
N THR A 100 -5.08 -11.48 2.65
CA THR A 100 -6.30 -11.75 3.41
C THR A 100 -6.09 -12.91 4.36
N ALA A 101 -6.52 -12.75 5.61
CA ALA A 101 -6.60 -13.83 6.58
C ALA A 101 -8.06 -14.18 6.87
N TYR A 102 -8.37 -15.47 6.85
CA TYR A 102 -9.70 -16.02 7.15
C TYR A 102 -9.68 -16.68 8.52
N TYR A 103 -10.68 -16.37 9.34
CA TYR A 103 -10.92 -17.08 10.57
C TYR A 103 -11.53 -18.45 10.27
N ARG A 104 -10.92 -19.49 10.82
CA ARG A 104 -11.39 -20.87 10.79
C ARG A 104 -11.49 -21.38 12.22
N GLU A 105 -12.64 -21.93 12.57
CA GLU A 105 -12.85 -22.51 13.89
C GLU A 105 -11.80 -23.61 14.16
N GLY A 106 -11.23 -23.62 15.36
CA GLY A 106 -10.12 -24.52 15.75
C GLY A 106 -8.73 -24.06 15.31
N TYR A 107 -8.56 -23.61 14.07
CA TYR A 107 -7.24 -23.19 13.53
C TYR A 107 -6.90 -21.72 13.83
N GLY A 108 -7.89 -20.90 14.16
CA GLY A 108 -7.74 -19.46 14.31
C GLY A 108 -7.68 -18.75 12.95
N CYS A 109 -6.89 -17.70 12.84
CA CYS A 109 -6.76 -16.95 11.59
C CYS A 109 -5.62 -17.50 10.72
N VAL A 110 -5.99 -17.93 9.52
CA VAL A 110 -5.10 -18.51 8.51
C VAL A 110 -5.06 -17.59 7.31
N LEU A 111 -3.86 -17.33 6.80
CA LEU A 111 -3.70 -16.56 5.57
C LEU A 111 -4.26 -17.31 4.38
N GLU A 112 -4.72 -16.57 3.37
CA GLU A 112 -4.98 -17.14 2.06
C GLU A 112 -3.71 -17.82 1.51
N LYS A 113 -3.93 -18.79 0.64
CA LYS A 113 -2.82 -19.52 0.04
C LYS A 113 -1.96 -18.53 -0.75
N TRP A 114 -0.65 -18.62 -0.55
CA TRP A 114 0.30 -17.87 -1.36
C TRP A 114 0.20 -18.31 -2.82
N GLU A 115 0.11 -17.34 -3.72
CA GLU A 115 0.20 -17.57 -5.17
C GLU A 115 1.66 -17.31 -5.59
N ASP A 116 2.26 -18.28 -6.30
CA ASP A 116 3.66 -18.24 -6.76
C ASP A 116 3.86 -17.33 -7.98
#